data_AF-A0A914EBG3-F1
#
_entry.id   AF-A0A914EBG3-F1
#
_cell.length_a   1.000
_cell.length_b   1.000
_cell.length_c   1.000
_cell.angle_alpha   90.00
_cell.angle_beta   90.00
_cell.angle_gamma   90.00
#
_symmetry.space_group_name_H-M   'P 1'
#
loop_
_entity.id
_entity.type
_entity.pdbx_description
1 polymer ?
#
loop_
_entity_poly.entity_id
_entity_poly.type
_entity_poly.pdbx_seq_one_letter_code
_entity_poly.pdbx_strand_id
1 'polypeptide(L)'
;MANYGVVNLKRVGTSLISTLTQIQETCHSTNYPMTFEQIDHPYGYVIYTTTLQTTGKNLSTPHIKDFGYVFLNNVYQGMLNKGNPTSINLNGANAGDILRILVENGGRQAYWTINDYKGLFNATFDGVTLQNWIQCGVNLTEASINSLTGNFDSIIENNSEDFSSLAATSQPGVFTGQFTASQLQDTFFNSTGWGKGQLFVNGFNLGRYWPLYGPQVNDKIDE
;
A
#
# COMPACT_ATOMS: atom_id res chain seq x y z
N MET A 1 7.23 -26.59 15.79
CA MET A 1 7.04 -25.19 15.40
C MET A 1 7.51 -24.33 16.54
N ALA A 2 8.44 -23.41 16.27
CA ALA A 2 9.02 -22.53 17.28
C ALA A 2 8.08 -21.35 17.61
N ASN A 3 8.22 -20.82 18.82
CA ASN A 3 7.63 -19.55 19.23
C ASN A 3 8.78 -18.58 19.54
N TYR A 4 9.02 -17.62 18.65
CA TYR A 4 10.07 -16.61 18.80
C TYR A 4 9.64 -15.39 19.64
N GLY A 5 8.41 -15.39 20.18
CA GLY A 5 7.89 -14.33 21.03
C GLY A 5 7.39 -13.11 20.27
N VAL A 6 7.32 -11.98 20.97
CA VAL A 6 6.79 -10.71 20.43
C VAL A 6 7.92 -9.90 19.82
N VAL A 7 7.74 -9.45 18.58
CA VAL A 7 8.64 -8.52 17.88
C VAL A 7 8.00 -7.15 17.85
N ASN A 8 8.63 -6.17 18.52
CA ASN A 8 8.17 -4.79 18.47
C ASN A 8 8.60 -4.15 17.15
N LEU A 9 7.64 -3.60 16.41
CA LEU A 9 7.92 -2.94 15.14
C LEU A 9 8.05 -1.42 15.30
N LYS A 10 8.88 -0.82 14.46
CA LYS A 10 9.06 0.62 14.30
C LYS A 10 8.58 1.03 12.92
N ARG A 11 7.98 2.22 12.84
CA ARG A 11 7.49 2.74 11.57
C ARG A 11 8.63 3.29 10.72
N VAL A 12 8.59 3.05 9.42
CA VAL A 12 9.55 3.57 8.44
C VAL A 12 8.94 4.77 7.73
N GLY A 13 9.56 5.94 7.92
CA GLY A 13 9.08 7.21 7.37
C GLY A 13 7.77 7.71 8.01
N THR A 14 7.23 8.79 7.43
CA THR A 14 6.08 9.53 7.98
C THR A 14 4.75 9.21 7.30
N SER A 15 4.75 8.65 6.09
CA SER A 15 3.54 8.20 5.39
C SER A 15 3.84 6.97 4.53
N LEU A 16 2.88 6.04 4.40
CA LEU A 16 3.02 4.89 3.50
C LEU A 16 3.41 5.36 2.10
N ILE A 17 2.71 6.38 1.58
CA ILE A 17 2.91 6.81 0.20
C ILE A 17 4.29 7.45 0.01
N SER A 18 4.78 8.24 0.97
CA SER A 18 6.12 8.83 0.88
C SER A 18 7.25 7.79 0.99
N THR A 19 7.01 6.71 1.74
CA THR A 19 7.98 5.62 1.85
C THR A 19 8.01 4.81 0.56
N LEU A 20 6.86 4.43 0.00
CA LEU A 20 6.80 3.65 -1.24
C LEU A 20 7.26 4.44 -2.47
N THR A 21 7.16 5.77 -2.48
CA THR A 21 7.71 6.58 -3.59
C THR A 21 9.24 6.45 -3.72
N GLN A 22 9.94 6.00 -2.67
CA GLN A 22 11.40 5.81 -2.70
C GLN A 22 11.83 4.56 -3.46
N ILE A 23 10.90 3.63 -3.70
CA ILE A 23 11.12 2.34 -4.37
C ILE A 23 10.22 2.18 -5.60
N GLN A 24 9.97 3.27 -6.32
CA GLN A 24 9.21 3.22 -7.56
C GLN A 24 10.06 2.67 -8.72
N GLU A 25 9.41 1.92 -9.59
CA GLU A 25 9.94 1.52 -10.88
C GLU A 25 9.69 2.62 -11.93
N THR A 26 9.90 2.29 -13.21
CA THR A 26 9.62 3.18 -14.33
C THR A 26 8.19 3.75 -14.23
N CYS A 27 8.11 5.08 -14.31
CA CYS A 27 6.84 5.80 -14.33
C CYS A 27 6.39 6.06 -15.77
N HIS A 28 5.07 5.99 -16.00
CA HIS A 28 4.44 6.37 -17.26
C HIS A 28 3.57 7.60 -17.05
N SER A 29 3.64 8.55 -17.99
CA SER A 29 2.80 9.74 -18.00
C SER A 29 1.77 9.66 -19.12
N THR A 30 0.48 9.76 -18.79
CA THR A 30 -0.63 9.65 -19.76
C THR A 30 -1.78 10.56 -19.39
N ASN A 31 -2.63 10.90 -20.38
CA ASN A 31 -3.80 11.73 -20.08
C ASN A 31 -4.84 11.01 -19.23
N TYR A 32 -4.91 9.68 -19.32
CA TYR A 32 -5.82 8.83 -18.53
C TYR A 32 -5.05 7.67 -17.88
N PRO A 33 -5.53 7.12 -16.75
CA PRO A 33 -4.86 6.02 -16.06
C PRO A 33 -4.62 4.81 -16.96
N MET A 34 -3.47 4.15 -16.77
CA MET A 34 -3.13 2.88 -17.42
C MET A 34 -3.36 1.70 -16.46
N THR A 35 -3.80 0.55 -16.95
CA THR A 35 -3.89 -0.67 -16.15
C THR A 35 -2.51 -1.21 -15.78
N PHE A 36 -2.45 -2.12 -14.80
CA PHE A 36 -1.22 -2.83 -14.40
C PHE A 36 -0.54 -3.51 -15.58
N GLU A 37 -1.34 -4.13 -16.46
CA GLU A 37 -0.86 -4.81 -17.66
C GLU A 37 -0.30 -3.84 -18.70
N GLN A 38 -0.86 -2.65 -18.83
CA GLN A 38 -0.38 -1.64 -19.79
C GLN A 38 0.97 -1.04 -19.38
N ILE A 39 1.29 -1.03 -18.08
CA ILE A 39 2.58 -0.55 -17.56
C ILE A 39 3.57 -1.69 -17.25
N ASP A 40 3.25 -2.93 -17.65
CA ASP A 40 4.06 -4.13 -17.41
C ASP A 40 4.42 -4.37 -15.92
N HIS A 41 3.50 -4.05 -15.01
CA HIS A 41 3.65 -4.27 -13.57
C HIS A 41 2.54 -5.21 -13.06
N PRO A 42 2.70 -6.53 -13.23
CA PRO A 42 1.58 -7.47 -13.08
C PRO A 42 1.14 -7.71 -11.63
N TYR A 43 1.94 -7.42 -10.62
CA TYR A 43 1.67 -7.78 -9.21
C TYR A 43 1.84 -6.60 -8.27
N GLY A 44 1.55 -6.79 -6.98
CA GLY A 44 1.84 -5.76 -5.97
C GLY A 44 0.99 -4.51 -6.14
N TYR A 45 1.66 -3.36 -6.29
CA TYR A 45 1.04 -2.06 -6.17
C TYR A 45 1.50 -1.10 -7.27
N VAL A 46 0.60 -0.19 -7.65
CA VAL A 46 0.89 0.92 -8.56
C VAL A 46 0.43 2.22 -7.92
N ILE A 47 1.28 3.23 -7.95
CA ILE A 47 0.96 4.57 -7.46
C ILE A 47 0.49 5.41 -8.64
N TYR A 48 -0.79 5.78 -8.66
CA TYR A 48 -1.38 6.71 -9.62
C TYR A 48 -1.39 8.12 -9.03
N THR A 49 -0.72 9.06 -9.68
CA THR A 49 -0.56 10.44 -9.23
C THR A 49 -1.17 11.41 -10.24
N THR A 50 -1.90 12.41 -9.78
CA THR A 50 -2.34 13.56 -10.59
C THR A 50 -2.40 14.81 -9.71
N THR A 51 -2.48 15.98 -10.34
CA THR A 51 -2.72 17.26 -9.67
C THR A 51 -4.16 17.68 -9.88
N LEU A 52 -4.88 17.99 -8.79
CA LEU A 52 -6.25 18.47 -8.87
C LEU A 52 -6.30 19.83 -9.59
N GLN A 53 -7.18 19.96 -10.58
CA GLN A 53 -7.33 21.19 -11.36
C GLN A 53 -8.35 22.15 -10.75
N THR A 54 -9.18 21.66 -9.84
CA THR A 54 -10.26 22.41 -9.20
C THR A 54 -10.30 22.12 -7.71
N THR A 55 -10.85 23.05 -6.93
CA THR A 55 -11.25 22.80 -5.54
C THR A 55 -12.58 22.05 -5.53
N GLY A 56 -12.72 21.09 -4.63
CA GLY A 56 -13.89 20.21 -4.61
C GLY A 56 -13.87 19.25 -3.44
N LYS A 57 -14.65 18.18 -3.51
CA LYS A 57 -14.77 17.22 -2.40
C LYS A 57 -14.77 15.76 -2.82
N ASN A 58 -15.56 15.35 -3.80
CA ASN A 58 -15.81 13.94 -4.05
C ASN A 58 -14.85 13.36 -5.10
N LEU A 59 -14.03 12.40 -4.69
CA LEU A 59 -13.29 11.53 -5.60
C LEU A 59 -14.11 10.27 -5.88
N SER A 60 -14.29 9.91 -7.16
CA SER A 60 -14.99 8.69 -7.58
C SER A 60 -14.17 7.87 -8.57
N THR A 61 -14.02 6.58 -8.29
CA THR A 61 -13.28 5.58 -9.07
C THR A 61 -14.13 4.31 -9.25
N PRO A 62 -15.22 4.35 -10.04
CA PRO A 62 -16.23 3.27 -10.10
C PRO A 62 -15.69 1.93 -10.61
N HIS A 63 -14.54 1.93 -11.28
CA HIS A 63 -13.94 0.74 -11.88
C HIS A 63 -12.55 0.42 -11.30
N ILE A 64 -12.21 0.91 -10.11
CA ILE A 64 -10.95 0.58 -9.46
C ILE A 64 -10.84 -0.93 -9.19
N LYS A 65 -9.65 -1.50 -9.42
CA LYS A 65 -9.38 -2.92 -9.18
C LYS A 65 -8.02 -3.14 -8.51
N ASP A 66 -7.93 -3.69 -7.30
CA ASP A 66 -9.01 -4.13 -6.42
C ASP A 66 -9.20 -3.24 -5.20
N PHE A 67 -8.13 -2.66 -4.66
CA PHE A 67 -8.14 -1.75 -3.53
C PHE A 67 -7.34 -0.49 -3.85
N GLY A 68 -7.87 0.69 -3.52
CA GLY A 68 -7.20 1.97 -3.71
C GLY A 68 -7.06 2.72 -2.40
N TYR A 69 -5.84 2.94 -1.94
CA TYR A 69 -5.55 3.77 -0.77
C TYR A 69 -5.30 5.20 -1.24
N VAL A 70 -6.16 6.12 -0.82
CA VAL A 70 -6.20 7.50 -1.33
C VAL A 70 -5.41 8.42 -0.41
N PHE A 71 -4.57 9.26 -0.99
CA PHE A 71 -3.76 10.26 -0.31
C PHE A 71 -3.89 11.62 -0.99
N LEU A 72 -4.07 12.67 -0.20
CA LEU A 72 -4.02 14.06 -0.65
C LEU A 72 -2.83 14.73 0.03
N ASN A 73 -1.87 15.26 -0.74
CA ASN A 73 -0.63 15.82 -0.21
C ASN A 73 0.06 14.89 0.80
N ASN A 74 0.11 13.60 0.49
CA ASN A 74 0.64 12.50 1.33
C ASN A 74 -0.14 12.15 2.60
N VAL A 75 -1.25 12.84 2.88
CA VAL A 75 -2.15 12.55 3.99
C VAL A 75 -3.22 11.55 3.55
N TYR A 76 -3.31 10.43 4.26
CA TYR A 76 -4.28 9.38 3.98
C TYR A 76 -5.73 9.88 4.15
N GLN A 77 -6.57 9.64 3.15
CA GLN A 77 -7.96 10.06 3.12
C GLN A 77 -8.93 8.89 3.32
N GLY A 78 -8.52 7.66 2.95
CA GLY A 78 -9.33 6.46 3.09
C GLY A 78 -9.05 5.42 2.00
N MET A 79 -9.82 4.33 2.02
CA MET A 79 -9.68 3.20 1.09
C MET A 79 -10.93 3.06 0.23
N LEU A 80 -10.72 2.89 -1.07
CA LEU A 80 -11.70 2.50 -2.07
C LEU A 80 -11.50 1.02 -2.44
N ASN A 81 -12.55 0.35 -2.93
CA ASN A 81 -12.44 -1.02 -3.43
C ASN A 81 -13.36 -1.26 -4.64
N LYS A 82 -13.18 -2.42 -5.31
CA LYS A 82 -13.94 -2.86 -6.50
C LYS A 82 -15.47 -2.99 -6.28
N GLY A 83 -15.96 -3.01 -5.04
CA GLY A 83 -17.38 -3.26 -4.71
C GLY A 83 -18.08 -2.08 -4.03
N ASN A 84 -17.61 -1.69 -2.85
CA ASN A 84 -18.05 -0.55 -2.05
C ASN A 84 -17.04 -0.28 -0.90
N PRO A 85 -16.54 0.95 -0.70
CA PRO A 85 -16.85 2.17 -1.44
C PRO A 85 -15.99 2.34 -2.69
N THR A 86 -16.60 2.88 -3.74
CA THR A 86 -15.92 3.29 -4.99
C THR A 86 -15.73 4.80 -5.09
N SER A 87 -16.18 5.57 -4.09
CA SER A 87 -15.98 7.01 -3.98
C SER A 87 -15.74 7.43 -2.53
N ILE A 88 -15.07 8.56 -2.35
CA ILE A 88 -14.75 9.13 -1.05
C ILE A 88 -14.74 10.66 -1.11
N ASN A 89 -15.15 11.30 -0.02
CA ASN A 89 -15.00 12.73 0.15
C ASN A 89 -13.61 13.04 0.71
N LEU A 90 -12.81 13.79 -0.04
CA LEU A 90 -11.50 14.28 0.39
C LEU A 90 -11.66 15.46 1.34
N ASN A 91 -10.83 15.49 2.39
CA ASN A 91 -10.84 16.58 3.35
C ASN A 91 -9.88 17.69 2.88
N GLY A 92 -10.43 18.85 2.55
CA GLY A 92 -9.64 20.05 2.23
C GLY A 92 -8.96 20.03 0.86
N ALA A 93 -9.58 19.40 -0.16
CA ALA A 93 -9.02 19.31 -1.50
C ALA A 93 -9.17 20.60 -2.31
N ASN A 94 -8.04 21.18 -2.72
CA ASN A 94 -7.94 22.40 -3.50
C ASN A 94 -7.28 22.17 -4.86
N ALA A 95 -7.51 23.10 -5.80
CA ALA A 95 -6.73 23.15 -7.02
C ALA A 95 -5.23 23.26 -6.71
N GLY A 96 -4.41 22.48 -7.40
CA GLY A 96 -2.97 22.39 -7.18
C GLY A 96 -2.54 21.28 -6.20
N ASP A 97 -3.45 20.71 -5.43
CA ASP A 97 -3.12 19.61 -4.53
C ASP A 97 -2.74 18.34 -5.30
N ILE A 98 -1.82 17.57 -4.71
CA ILE A 98 -1.36 16.30 -5.29
C ILE A 98 -2.24 15.18 -4.76
N LEU A 99 -3.00 14.56 -5.67
CA LEU A 99 -3.77 13.35 -5.41
C LEU A 99 -2.93 12.13 -5.77
N ARG A 100 -2.79 11.19 -4.83
CA ARG A 100 -2.21 9.86 -5.07
C ARG A 100 -3.19 8.77 -4.71
N ILE A 101 -3.27 7.74 -5.55
CA ILE A 101 -4.01 6.52 -5.30
C ILE A 101 -3.04 5.35 -5.42
N LEU A 102 -2.68 4.74 -4.28
CA LEU A 102 -1.94 3.49 -4.27
C LEU A 102 -2.94 2.37 -4.54
N VAL A 103 -2.88 1.78 -5.72
CA VAL A 103 -3.76 0.67 -6.10
C VAL A 103 -3.05 -0.65 -5.85
N GLU A 104 -3.72 -1.57 -5.16
CA GLU A 104 -3.28 -2.94 -4.92
C GLU A 104 -4.00 -3.90 -5.86
N ASN A 105 -3.22 -4.77 -6.51
CA ASN A 105 -3.77 -5.93 -7.21
C ASN A 105 -4.09 -7.05 -6.21
N GLY A 106 -5.38 -7.29 -5.97
CA GLY A 106 -5.92 -8.31 -5.06
C GLY A 106 -5.69 -9.76 -5.51
N GLY A 107 -5.17 -9.98 -6.72
CA GLY A 107 -5.09 -11.27 -7.39
C GLY A 107 -6.07 -11.35 -8.55
N ARG A 108 -5.62 -11.86 -9.70
CA ARG A 108 -6.47 -12.08 -10.88
C ARG A 108 -7.35 -13.30 -10.66
N GLN A 109 -8.58 -13.23 -11.15
CA GLN A 109 -9.47 -14.39 -11.14
C GLN A 109 -8.87 -15.55 -11.95
N ALA A 110 -8.83 -16.73 -11.36
CA ALA A 110 -8.26 -17.93 -11.98
C ALA A 110 -9.29 -18.82 -12.69
N TYR A 111 -10.58 -18.44 -12.68
CA TYR A 111 -11.69 -19.24 -13.21
C TYR A 111 -12.66 -18.37 -14.00
N TRP A 112 -13.03 -18.81 -15.21
CA TRP A 112 -13.96 -18.20 -16.18
C TRP A 112 -13.71 -16.77 -16.67
N THR A 113 -12.82 -16.01 -16.05
CA THR A 113 -12.48 -14.65 -16.50
C THR A 113 -11.09 -14.62 -17.09
N ILE A 114 -11.00 -14.54 -18.42
CA ILE A 114 -9.71 -14.52 -19.14
C ILE A 114 -9.00 -13.17 -18.97
N ASN A 115 -9.75 -12.08 -18.74
CA ASN A 115 -9.24 -10.71 -18.82
C ASN A 115 -9.58 -9.89 -17.56
N ASP A 116 -9.07 -10.28 -16.39
CA ASP A 116 -9.21 -9.48 -15.16
C ASP A 116 -8.06 -8.47 -15.02
N TYR A 117 -8.05 -7.48 -15.92
CA TYR A 117 -7.15 -6.33 -15.85
C TYR A 117 -7.27 -5.61 -14.50
N LYS A 118 -6.14 -5.10 -13.99
CA LYS A 118 -6.04 -4.50 -12.65
C LYS A 118 -5.61 -3.04 -12.72
N GLY A 119 -5.82 -2.31 -11.63
CA GLY A 119 -5.42 -0.92 -11.51
C GLY A 119 -6.58 0.07 -11.53
N LEU A 120 -6.27 1.29 -11.93
CA LEU A 120 -7.21 2.38 -12.08
C LEU A 120 -7.59 2.51 -13.57
N PHE A 121 -8.88 2.57 -13.86
CA PHE A 121 -9.40 2.69 -15.23
C PHE A 121 -9.91 4.11 -15.52
N ASN A 122 -10.56 4.71 -14.54
CA ASN A 122 -11.05 6.08 -14.58
C ASN A 122 -11.15 6.65 -13.16
N ALA A 123 -11.05 7.97 -13.07
CA ALA A 123 -11.31 8.71 -11.85
C ALA A 123 -11.94 10.07 -12.19
N THR A 124 -12.87 10.50 -11.36
CA THR A 124 -13.51 11.81 -11.46
C THR A 124 -13.43 12.54 -10.13
N PHE A 125 -13.36 13.86 -10.18
CA PHE A 125 -13.42 14.75 -9.03
C PHE A 125 -14.60 15.70 -9.19
N ASP A 126 -15.60 15.58 -8.30
CA ASP A 126 -16.91 16.22 -8.42
C ASP A 126 -17.56 16.05 -9.80
N GLY A 127 -17.42 14.85 -10.37
CA GLY A 127 -17.97 14.48 -11.68
C GLY A 127 -17.13 14.91 -12.89
N VAL A 128 -16.04 15.67 -12.69
CA VAL A 128 -15.11 16.05 -13.75
C VAL A 128 -14.01 15.00 -13.87
N THR A 129 -13.75 14.50 -15.08
CA THR A 129 -12.70 13.51 -15.34
C THR A 129 -11.32 14.07 -15.00
N LEU A 130 -10.58 13.35 -14.15
CA LEU A 130 -9.20 13.66 -13.83
C LEU A 130 -8.26 13.23 -14.96
N GLN A 131 -7.29 14.09 -15.26
CA GLN A 131 -6.35 13.94 -16.37
C GLN A 131 -4.89 14.05 -15.91
N ASN A 132 -3.94 13.93 -16.84
CA ASN A 132 -2.50 14.12 -16.59
C ASN A 132 -1.97 13.23 -15.45
N TRP A 133 -2.10 11.92 -15.63
CA TRP A 133 -1.67 10.91 -14.68
C TRP A 133 -0.20 10.57 -14.86
N ILE A 134 0.47 10.36 -13.72
CA ILE A 134 1.77 9.69 -13.62
C ILE A 134 1.52 8.40 -12.83
N GLN A 135 1.84 7.24 -13.40
CA GLN A 135 1.70 5.95 -12.75
C GLN A 135 3.02 5.21 -12.70
N CYS A 136 3.39 4.73 -11.51
CA CYS A 136 4.64 4.00 -11.29
C CYS A 136 4.37 2.71 -10.51
N GLY A 137 4.93 1.59 -10.97
CA GLY A 137 4.97 0.35 -10.20
C GLY A 137 5.79 0.51 -8.91
N VAL A 138 5.46 -0.26 -7.88
CA VAL A 138 6.22 -0.30 -6.63
C VAL A 138 7.13 -1.52 -6.65
N ASN A 139 8.45 -1.29 -6.59
CA ASN A 139 9.44 -2.36 -6.59
C ASN A 139 9.51 -3.04 -5.22
N LEU A 140 8.91 -4.23 -5.11
CA LEU A 140 8.91 -5.02 -3.87
C LEU A 140 9.96 -6.14 -3.87
N THR A 141 11.06 -5.95 -4.59
CA THR A 141 12.22 -6.86 -4.52
C THR A 141 12.90 -6.79 -3.16
N GLU A 142 13.59 -7.86 -2.77
CA GLU A 142 14.40 -7.91 -1.55
C GLU A 142 15.34 -6.69 -1.44
N ALA A 143 16.04 -6.33 -2.52
CA ALA A 143 16.94 -5.18 -2.53
C ALA A 143 16.21 -3.85 -2.23
N SER A 144 14.99 -3.68 -2.72
CA SER A 144 14.18 -2.48 -2.50
C SER A 144 13.60 -2.45 -1.08
N ILE A 145 13.17 -3.60 -0.56
CA ILE A 145 12.73 -3.69 0.84
C ILE A 145 13.90 -3.41 1.79
N ASN A 146 15.06 -4.01 1.52
CA ASN A 146 16.27 -3.81 2.31
C ASN A 146 16.79 -2.37 2.22
N SER A 147 16.58 -1.65 1.11
CA SER A 147 16.96 -0.23 1.05
C SER A 147 16.07 0.65 1.93
N LEU A 148 14.80 0.29 2.13
CA LEU A 148 13.90 0.97 3.05
C LEU A 148 14.19 0.67 4.52
N THR A 149 14.65 -0.54 4.84
CA THR A 149 14.75 -1.04 6.23
C THR A 149 16.18 -1.27 6.71
N GLY A 150 17.17 -1.21 5.84
CA GLY A 150 18.53 -1.68 6.09
C GLY A 150 19.32 -0.84 7.09
N ASN A 151 18.94 0.42 7.31
CA ASN A 151 19.51 1.25 8.37
C ASN A 151 18.57 1.36 9.56
N PHE A 152 18.28 0.20 10.17
CA PHE A 152 17.34 0.06 11.29
C PHE A 152 17.70 0.98 12.48
N ASP A 153 18.99 1.15 12.78
CA ASP A 153 19.46 2.03 13.85
C ASP A 153 19.07 3.50 13.60
N SER A 154 19.24 3.98 12.37
CA SER A 154 18.80 5.33 12.01
C SER A 154 17.27 5.51 12.06
N ILE A 155 16.51 4.44 11.79
CA ILE A 155 15.05 4.46 11.87
C ILE A 155 14.61 4.60 13.33
N ILE A 156 15.36 4.00 14.27
CA ILE A 156 15.11 4.16 15.71
C ILE A 156 15.42 5.59 16.16
N GLU A 157 16.55 6.16 15.74
CA GLU A 157 16.98 7.50 16.17
C GLU A 157 16.07 8.61 15.64
N ASN A 158 15.55 8.47 14.41
CA ASN A 158 14.72 9.49 13.78
C ASN A 158 13.23 9.41 14.14
N ASN A 159 12.76 8.29 14.71
CA ASN A 159 11.38 8.14 15.19
C ASN A 159 11.32 8.31 16.71
N SER A 160 11.52 9.54 17.18
CA SER A 160 11.19 9.95 18.56
C SER A 160 9.69 10.21 18.76
N GLU A 161 8.89 10.10 17.69
CA GLU A 161 7.44 10.22 17.80
C GLU A 161 6.84 8.99 18.44
N ASP A 162 6.15 9.24 19.56
CA ASP A 162 5.49 8.26 20.38
C ASP A 162 4.45 7.50 19.52
N PHE A 163 4.66 6.18 19.37
CA PHE A 163 3.82 5.26 18.60
C PHE A 163 2.33 5.35 18.99
N SER A 164 2.06 5.81 20.22
CA SER A 164 0.74 6.11 20.78
C SER A 164 -0.08 7.10 19.93
N SER A 165 0.55 8.11 19.33
CA SER A 165 -0.13 9.14 18.54
C SER A 165 -0.50 8.67 17.13
N LEU A 166 0.36 7.86 16.49
CA LEU A 166 0.13 7.34 15.14
C LEU A 166 -0.82 6.14 15.15
N ALA A 167 -0.75 5.27 16.16
CA ALA A 167 -1.68 4.16 16.33
C ALA A 167 -3.13 4.65 16.51
N ALA A 168 -3.33 5.83 17.09
CA ALA A 168 -4.65 6.46 17.22
C ALA A 168 -5.26 6.90 15.87
N THR A 169 -4.47 7.00 14.80
CA THR A 169 -4.91 7.55 13.51
C THR A 169 -5.26 6.51 12.44
N SER A 170 -5.07 5.20 12.71
CA SER A 170 -5.34 4.11 11.75
C SER A 170 -4.71 4.32 10.36
N GLN A 171 -3.59 5.04 10.28
CA GLN A 171 -2.94 5.35 9.02
C GLN A 171 -2.11 4.16 8.53
N PRO A 172 -2.16 3.86 7.21
CA PRO A 172 -1.31 2.83 6.65
C PRO A 172 0.16 3.25 6.73
N GLY A 173 1.07 2.28 6.81
CA GLY A 173 2.50 2.53 6.96
C GLY A 173 3.34 1.31 6.66
N VAL A 174 4.64 1.55 6.52
CA VAL A 174 5.66 0.50 6.49
C VAL A 174 6.21 0.35 7.90
N PHE A 175 6.32 -0.88 8.39
CA PHE A 175 6.82 -1.18 9.71
C PHE A 175 7.92 -2.24 9.62
N THR A 176 8.97 -2.09 10.42
CA THR A 176 10.12 -2.97 10.44
C THR A 176 10.53 -3.29 11.87
N GLY A 177 11.10 -4.46 12.09
CA GLY A 177 11.55 -4.94 13.40
C GLY A 177 12.59 -6.02 13.23
N GLN A 178 13.28 -6.33 14.32
CA GLN A 178 14.32 -7.35 14.35
C GLN A 178 14.09 -8.27 15.54
N PHE A 179 14.41 -9.54 15.35
CA PHE A 179 14.43 -10.54 16.42
C PHE A 179 15.58 -11.51 16.16
N THR A 180 16.02 -12.21 17.21
CA THR A 180 17.08 -13.21 17.12
C THR A 180 16.48 -14.61 17.25
N ALA A 181 16.74 -15.45 16.25
CA ALA A 181 16.42 -16.88 16.30
C ALA A 181 17.69 -17.67 16.66
N SER A 182 17.78 -18.17 17.89
CA SER A 182 18.91 -19.02 18.31
C SER A 182 18.95 -20.37 17.59
N GLN A 183 17.79 -20.83 17.10
CA GLN A 183 17.62 -21.98 16.22
C GLN A 183 16.58 -21.65 15.16
N LEU A 184 16.86 -21.98 13.90
CA LEU A 184 15.91 -21.88 12.79
C LEU A 184 14.94 -23.07 12.85
N GLN A 185 13.65 -22.78 12.87
CA GLN A 185 12.55 -23.74 12.84
C GLN A 185 11.30 -23.04 12.30
N ASP A 186 10.43 -23.79 11.63
CA ASP A 186 9.11 -23.33 11.20
C ASP A 186 8.34 -22.61 12.33
N THR A 187 7.76 -21.45 11.99
CA THR A 187 6.93 -20.65 12.89
C THR A 187 5.76 -19.99 12.14
N PHE A 188 4.98 -19.17 12.84
CA PHE A 188 3.86 -18.43 12.28
C PHE A 188 3.88 -16.98 12.74
N PHE A 189 3.64 -16.06 11.81
CA PHE A 189 3.31 -14.67 12.14
C PHE A 189 1.83 -14.58 12.54
N ASN A 190 1.57 -14.16 13.78
CA ASN A 190 0.22 -13.88 14.24
C ASN A 190 -0.13 -12.41 13.96
N SER A 191 -1.05 -12.19 13.02
CA SER A 191 -1.48 -10.87 12.58
C SER A 191 -2.60 -10.26 13.46
N THR A 192 -3.00 -10.91 14.55
CA THR A 192 -4.07 -10.41 15.43
C THR A 192 -3.80 -8.98 15.90
N GLY A 193 -4.79 -8.09 15.73
CA GLY A 193 -4.67 -6.66 16.04
C GLY A 193 -4.19 -5.80 14.86
N TRP A 194 -3.70 -6.40 13.77
CA TRP A 194 -3.38 -5.70 12.54
C TRP A 194 -4.61 -5.55 11.63
N GLY A 195 -4.53 -4.60 10.69
CA GLY A 195 -5.55 -4.39 9.65
C GLY A 195 -5.35 -5.30 8.45
N LYS A 196 -4.86 -4.75 7.35
CA LYS A 196 -4.54 -5.47 6.11
C LYS A 196 -3.13 -5.07 5.67
N GLY A 197 -2.34 -6.00 5.15
CA GLY A 197 -1.03 -5.68 4.61
C GLY A 197 -0.29 -6.85 3.97
N GLN A 198 1.00 -6.63 3.74
CA GLN A 198 1.95 -7.60 3.20
C GLN A 198 3.07 -7.84 4.22
N LEU A 199 3.48 -9.09 4.41
CA LEU A 199 4.57 -9.47 5.32
C LEU A 199 5.84 -9.80 4.54
N PHE A 200 6.96 -9.25 5.01
CA PHE A 200 8.28 -9.61 4.55
C PHE A 200 9.15 -10.05 5.73
N VAL A 201 9.93 -11.11 5.55
CA VAL A 201 10.95 -11.55 6.52
C VAL A 201 12.25 -11.72 5.76
N ASN A 202 13.31 -11.01 6.19
CA ASN A 202 14.61 -10.99 5.51
C ASN A 202 14.49 -10.69 4.00
N GLY A 203 13.59 -9.79 3.61
CA GLY A 203 13.33 -9.42 2.22
C GLY A 203 12.47 -10.41 1.42
N PHE A 204 12.18 -11.60 1.95
CA PHE A 204 11.27 -12.56 1.32
C PHE A 204 9.82 -12.18 1.58
N ASN A 205 9.03 -12.10 0.51
CA ASN A 205 7.61 -11.81 0.59
C ASN A 205 6.82 -13.07 1.00
N LEU A 206 6.28 -13.09 2.22
CA LEU A 206 5.54 -14.22 2.76
C LEU A 206 4.05 -14.19 2.42
N GLY A 207 3.57 -13.12 1.81
CA GLY A 207 2.19 -12.99 1.40
C GLY A 207 1.43 -11.90 2.16
N ARG A 208 0.10 -11.98 2.05
CA ARG A 208 -0.83 -10.97 2.54
C ARG A 208 -1.44 -11.46 3.84
N TYR A 209 -1.65 -10.54 4.78
CA TYR A 209 -2.48 -10.79 5.96
C TYR A 209 -3.72 -9.90 5.92
N TRP A 210 -4.86 -10.45 6.38
CA TRP A 210 -6.09 -9.69 6.58
C TRP A 210 -6.96 -10.32 7.69
N PRO A 211 -6.51 -10.29 8.95
CA PRO A 211 -7.18 -10.94 10.09
C PRO A 211 -8.63 -10.47 10.29
N LEU A 212 -8.96 -9.22 9.92
CA LEU A 212 -10.33 -8.69 10.04
C LEU A 212 -11.31 -9.40 9.10
N TYR A 213 -10.86 -9.87 7.93
CA TYR A 213 -11.71 -10.60 6.99
C TYR A 213 -11.62 -12.11 7.20
N GLY A 214 -10.47 -12.61 7.64
CA GLY A 214 -10.27 -14.03 7.95
C GLY A 214 -10.36 -14.96 6.72
N PRO A 215 -10.40 -16.30 6.93
CA PRO A 215 -10.27 -17.00 8.21
C PRO A 215 -8.81 -17.12 8.69
N GLN A 216 -7.84 -16.81 7.84
CA GLN A 216 -6.42 -16.92 8.17
C GLN A 216 -5.98 -15.74 9.06
N VAL A 217 -5.37 -16.07 10.20
CA VAL A 217 -4.75 -15.10 11.14
C VAL A 217 -3.27 -15.39 11.37
N ASN A 218 -2.80 -16.56 10.95
CA ASN A 218 -1.44 -17.04 11.09
C ASN A 218 -0.81 -17.28 9.71
N ASP A 219 0.28 -16.60 9.41
CA ASP A 219 1.04 -16.76 8.15
C ASP A 219 2.30 -17.61 8.41
N LYS A 220 2.49 -18.68 7.63
CA LYS A 220 3.60 -19.62 7.83
C LYS A 220 4.94 -18.95 7.48
N ILE A 221 5.93 -19.16 8.34
CA ILE A 221 7.33 -18.80 8.11
C ILE A 221 8.11 -20.10 8.11
N ASP A 222 8.68 -20.43 6.96
CA ASP A 222 9.53 -21.61 6.77
C ASP A 222 10.99 -21.26 7.11
N GLU A 223 11.74 -22.25 7.57
CA GLU A 223 13.17 -22.13 7.88
C GLU A 223 14.07 -21.80 6.68
#